data_AF-A0A7S3BIT1-F1
#
_entry.id   AF-A0A7S3BIT1-F1
#
_cell.length_a   1.000
_cell.length_b   1.000
_cell.length_c   1.000
_cell.angle_alpha   90.00
_cell.angle_beta   90.00
_cell.angle_gamma   90.00
#
_symmetry.space_group_name_H-M   'P 1'
#
loop_
_entity.id
_entity.type
_entity.pdbx_description
1 polymer ?
#
loop_
_entity_poly.entity_id
_entity_poly.type
_entity_poly.pdbx_seq_one_letter_code
_entity_poly.pdbx_strand_id
1 'polypeptide(L)'
;KQAWLFGAVLLQASAGPAARVGVAAALALATAAALPPRLSRAQLTQVGALSLLVLVLAALGADSVAPLGNARLPDAGVLDALPALPPPEGGYSYTLLDVPGLPLAVTRRGARLAVASGALTFTVLQGANLWLSTTPPEAVAASIRWYLAPLRLVGAPVDEMALTLLLSLRFVALVFEEARNIAMAVLARGLDWRALGTNGAAEVAGGALSRLADNLFAASEQVAQ
;
A
#
# COMPACT_ATOMS: atom_id res chain seq x y z
N LYS A 1 13.82 -2.28 -12.46
CA LYS A 1 13.15 -1.65 -11.30
C LYS A 1 12.08 -2.58 -10.69
N GLN A 2 11.11 -3.08 -11.47
CA GLN A 2 10.04 -3.97 -10.98
C GLN A 2 10.55 -5.29 -10.39
N ALA A 3 11.50 -5.97 -11.06
CA ALA A 3 12.10 -7.21 -10.55
C ALA A 3 12.78 -7.02 -9.17
N TRP A 4 13.37 -5.84 -8.92
CA TRP A 4 14.00 -5.53 -7.64
C TRP A 4 12.97 -5.35 -6.52
N LEU A 5 11.85 -4.67 -6.80
CA LEU A 5 10.75 -4.53 -5.84
C LEU A 5 10.07 -5.86 -5.55
N PHE A 6 9.86 -6.68 -6.59
CA PHE A 6 9.33 -8.03 -6.43
C PHE A 6 10.27 -8.90 -5.60
N GLY A 7 11.58 -8.81 -5.86
CA GLY A 7 12.62 -9.46 -5.05
C GLY A 7 12.63 -8.98 -3.60
N ALA A 8 12.46 -7.69 -3.33
CA ALA A 8 12.38 -7.14 -1.98
C ALA A 8 11.15 -7.68 -1.20
N VAL A 9 10.01 -7.82 -1.88
CA VAL A 9 8.79 -8.42 -1.29
C VAL A 9 8.97 -9.92 -1.05
N LEU A 10 9.59 -10.65 -1.98
CA LEU A 10 9.87 -12.08 -1.79
C LEU A 10 10.89 -12.32 -0.67
N LEU A 11 11.91 -11.46 -0.56
CA LEU A 11 12.90 -11.50 0.51
C LEU A 11 12.25 -11.26 1.87
N GLN A 12 11.29 -10.33 1.98
CA GLN A 12 10.50 -10.11 3.20
C GLN A 12 9.74 -11.38 3.63
N ALA A 13 9.21 -12.14 2.67
CA ALA A 13 8.44 -13.35 2.96
C ALA A 13 9.30 -14.43 3.61
N SER A 14 10.54 -14.61 3.16
CA SER A 14 11.47 -15.63 3.69
C SER A 14 12.35 -15.16 4.86
N ALA A 15 12.42 -13.85 5.13
CA ALA A 15 13.37 -13.27 6.08
C ALA A 15 12.92 -13.35 7.56
N GLY A 16 13.89 -13.47 8.46
CA GLY A 16 13.69 -13.32 9.91
C GLY A 16 13.28 -11.89 10.32
N PRO A 17 12.79 -11.68 11.56
CA PRO A 17 12.21 -10.40 11.98
C PRO A 17 13.18 -9.21 11.87
N ALA A 18 14.45 -9.39 12.21
CA ALA A 18 15.47 -8.34 12.07
C ALA A 18 15.74 -7.98 10.59
N ALA A 19 15.77 -8.98 9.71
CA ALA A 19 15.98 -8.77 8.28
C ALA A 19 14.78 -8.09 7.61
N ARG A 20 13.54 -8.36 8.05
CA ARG A 20 12.33 -7.66 7.58
C ARG A 20 12.36 -6.16 7.87
N VAL A 21 12.76 -5.79 9.09
CA VAL A 21 12.95 -4.38 9.46
C VAL A 21 14.10 -3.76 8.69
N GLY A 22 15.20 -4.50 8.49
CA GLY A 22 16.34 -4.06 7.67
C GLY A 22 15.96 -3.75 6.22
N VAL A 23 15.16 -4.60 5.57
CA VAL A 23 14.67 -4.37 4.20
C VAL A 23 13.75 -3.15 4.14
N ALA A 24 12.84 -3.00 5.11
CA ALA A 24 11.97 -1.82 5.21
C ALA A 24 12.79 -0.53 5.39
N ALA A 25 13.80 -0.54 6.26
CA ALA A 25 14.68 0.59 6.49
C ALA A 25 15.52 0.93 5.25
N ALA A 26 16.08 -0.08 4.56
CA ALA A 26 16.82 0.10 3.32
C ALA A 26 15.93 0.73 2.23
N LEU A 27 14.67 0.30 2.12
CA LEU A 27 13.71 0.90 1.20
C LEU A 27 13.40 2.35 1.57
N ALA A 28 13.22 2.65 2.86
CA ALA A 28 12.98 4.01 3.32
C ALA A 28 14.16 4.95 2.99
N LEU A 29 15.39 4.47 3.18
CA LEU A 29 16.61 5.20 2.81
C LEU A 29 16.72 5.40 1.29
N ALA A 30 16.40 4.36 0.50
CA ALA A 30 16.37 4.47 -0.96
C ALA A 30 15.33 5.50 -1.43
N THR A 31 14.15 5.54 -0.81
CA THR A 31 13.12 6.57 -1.07
C THR A 31 13.62 7.96 -0.68
N ALA A 32 14.28 8.11 0.47
CA ALA A 32 14.82 9.38 0.92
C ALA A 32 15.94 9.91 -0.01
N ALA A 33 16.73 9.03 -0.61
CA ALA A 33 17.80 9.39 -1.55
C ALA A 33 17.29 9.68 -2.98
N ALA A 34 16.22 9.01 -3.42
CA ALA A 34 15.73 9.11 -4.79
C ALA A 34 14.73 10.26 -5.03
N LEU A 35 14.07 10.78 -3.99
CA LEU A 35 12.99 11.77 -4.11
C LEU A 35 13.34 13.11 -3.43
N PRO A 36 12.76 14.24 -3.91
CA PRO A 36 12.92 15.53 -3.24
C PRO A 36 12.42 15.48 -1.79
N PRO A 37 13.08 16.20 -0.85
CA PRO A 37 12.90 16.01 0.59
C PRO A 37 11.49 16.30 1.10
N ARG A 38 10.69 17.09 0.36
CA ARG A 38 9.29 17.37 0.69
C ARG A 38 8.40 16.16 0.42
N LEU A 39 8.60 15.50 -0.73
CA LEU A 39 7.79 14.37 -1.15
C LEU A 39 8.17 13.09 -0.39
N SER A 40 9.47 12.84 -0.21
CA SER A 40 9.93 11.67 0.54
C SER A 40 9.48 11.70 1.99
N ARG A 41 9.53 12.87 2.66
CA ARG A 41 8.99 13.01 4.03
C ARG A 41 7.49 12.77 4.09
N ALA A 42 6.71 13.36 3.18
CA ALA A 42 5.26 13.16 3.16
C ALA A 42 4.86 11.69 2.90
N GLN A 43 5.52 11.03 1.96
CA GLN A 43 5.27 9.62 1.66
C GLN A 43 5.67 8.71 2.84
N LEU A 44 6.86 8.91 3.41
CA LEU A 44 7.35 8.09 4.52
C LEU A 44 6.51 8.27 5.78
N THR A 45 6.00 9.47 6.06
CA THR A 45 5.13 9.70 7.22
C THR A 45 3.76 9.07 7.04
N GLN A 46 3.12 9.22 5.87
CA GLN A 46 1.81 8.63 5.60
C GLN A 46 1.86 7.10 5.57
N VAL A 47 2.81 6.52 4.81
CA VAL A 47 2.96 5.07 4.72
C VAL A 47 3.49 4.48 6.02
N GLY A 48 4.40 5.18 6.69
CA GLY A 48 4.93 4.79 8.01
C GLY A 48 3.82 4.77 9.07
N ALA A 49 2.94 5.78 9.11
CA ALA A 49 1.81 5.81 10.03
C ALA A 49 0.82 4.66 9.79
N LEU A 50 0.50 4.36 8.52
CA LEU A 50 -0.38 3.24 8.19
C LEU A 50 0.25 1.89 8.55
N SER A 51 1.53 1.70 8.25
CA SER A 51 2.27 0.50 8.64
C SER A 51 2.36 0.34 10.17
N LEU A 52 2.55 1.43 10.90
CA LEU A 52 2.57 1.42 12.36
C LEU A 52 1.20 1.01 12.91
N LEU A 53 0.12 1.57 12.34
CA LEU A 53 -1.25 1.21 12.71
C LEU A 53 -1.49 -0.30 12.51
N VAL A 54 -1.11 -0.85 11.36
CA VAL A 54 -1.24 -2.29 11.08
C VAL A 54 -0.42 -3.13 12.06
N LEU A 55 0.81 -2.70 12.39
CA LEU A 55 1.65 -3.39 13.37
C LEU A 55 1.01 -3.39 14.75
N VAL A 56 0.49 -2.25 15.22
CA VAL A 56 -0.17 -2.13 16.53
C VAL A 56 -1.44 -2.99 16.57
N LEU A 57 -2.27 -2.92 15.54
CA LEU A 57 -3.48 -3.75 15.44
C LEU A 57 -3.13 -5.25 15.43
N ALA A 58 -2.08 -5.65 14.72
CA ALA A 58 -1.63 -7.03 14.69
C ALA A 58 -1.01 -7.49 16.02
N ALA A 59 -0.34 -6.59 16.76
CA ALA A 59 0.20 -6.90 18.08
C ALA A 59 -0.92 -7.10 19.12
N LEU A 60 -1.97 -6.29 19.05
CA LEU A 60 -3.15 -6.37 19.92
C LEU A 60 -4.06 -7.56 19.55
N GLY A 61 -4.23 -7.84 18.26
CA GLY A 61 -5.12 -8.88 17.76
C GLY A 61 -4.53 -10.30 17.77
N ALA A 62 -3.22 -10.45 17.95
CA ALA A 62 -2.59 -11.77 17.94
C ALA A 62 -3.04 -12.68 19.10
N ASP A 63 -3.40 -12.07 20.24
CA ASP A 63 -3.77 -12.76 21.47
C ASP A 63 -5.27 -12.58 21.82
N SER A 64 -6.06 -11.94 20.94
CA SER A 64 -7.50 -11.68 21.16
C SER A 64 -8.44 -12.85 20.87
N VAL A 65 -7.91 -13.96 20.32
CA VAL A 65 -8.68 -15.18 20.06
C VAL A 65 -8.17 -16.25 21.03
N ALA A 66 -8.98 -16.57 22.03
CA ALA A 66 -8.73 -17.74 22.87
C ALA A 66 -8.57 -18.97 21.96
N PRO A 67 -7.49 -19.77 22.10
CA PRO A 67 -7.30 -20.94 21.26
C PRO A 67 -8.52 -21.85 21.44
N LEU A 68 -9.33 -21.96 20.38
CA LEU A 68 -10.45 -22.90 20.34
C LEU A 68 -9.87 -24.29 20.59
N GLY A 69 -10.21 -24.84 21.76
CA GLY A 69 -9.90 -26.18 22.27
C GLY A 69 -8.84 -26.96 21.50
N ASN A 70 -7.62 -27.00 22.04
CA ASN A 70 -6.65 -28.01 21.64
C ASN A 70 -7.25 -29.40 21.94
N ALA A 71 -7.67 -30.13 20.90
CA ALA A 71 -8.12 -31.53 20.98
C ALA A 71 -7.02 -32.52 21.42
N ARG A 72 -5.90 -32.01 21.93
CA ARG A 72 -4.75 -32.76 22.48
C ARG A 72 -4.52 -32.45 23.96
N LEU A 73 -5.43 -31.77 24.65
CA LEU A 73 -5.37 -31.68 26.11
C LEU A 73 -5.78 -33.05 26.68
N PRO A 74 -4.92 -33.76 27.42
CA PRO A 74 -5.30 -34.99 28.10
C PRO A 74 -6.46 -34.70 29.07
N ASP A 75 -7.37 -35.67 29.24
CA ASP A 75 -8.48 -35.58 30.18
C ASP A 75 -7.98 -35.10 31.55
N ALA A 76 -8.73 -34.19 32.19
CA ALA A 76 -8.31 -33.53 33.43
C ALA A 76 -7.88 -34.50 34.54
N GLY A 77 -8.42 -35.73 34.55
CA GLY A 77 -8.03 -36.78 35.50
C GLY A 77 -6.61 -37.35 35.32
N VAL A 78 -5.99 -37.19 34.14
CA VAL A 78 -4.60 -37.60 33.89
C VAL A 78 -3.61 -36.52 34.34
N LEU A 79 -4.03 -35.25 34.35
CA LEU A 79 -3.18 -34.12 34.73
C LEU A 79 -2.94 -34.06 36.25
N ASP A 80 -3.96 -34.41 37.05
CA ASP A 80 -3.84 -34.48 38.52
C ASP A 80 -3.00 -35.67 39.01
N ALA A 81 -2.79 -36.68 38.16
CA ALA A 81 -1.99 -37.87 38.46
C ALA A 81 -0.49 -37.70 38.15
N LEU A 82 -0.08 -36.57 37.57
CA LEU A 82 1.32 -36.31 37.24
C LEU A 82 2.05 -35.64 38.43
N PRO A 83 3.26 -36.10 38.78
CA PRO A 83 4.08 -35.40 39.77
C PRO A 83 4.35 -33.98 39.27
N ALA A 84 4.17 -32.99 40.15
CA ALA A 84 4.40 -31.59 39.84
C ALA A 84 5.82 -31.41 39.30
N LEU A 85 5.92 -31.11 38.00
CA LEU A 85 7.20 -30.85 37.36
C LEU A 85 7.83 -29.62 38.04
N PRO A 86 9.14 -29.65 38.38
CA PRO A 86 9.82 -28.46 38.84
C PRO A 86 9.67 -27.36 37.77
N PRO A 87 9.49 -26.09 38.19
CA PRO A 87 9.39 -24.99 37.25
C PRO A 87 10.63 -25.00 36.34
N PRO A 88 10.47 -24.81 35.02
CA PRO A 88 11.59 -24.86 34.09
C PRO A 88 12.66 -23.84 34.52
N GLU A 89 13.85 -24.34 34.90
CA GLU A 89 14.98 -23.50 35.33
C GLU A 89 15.57 -22.64 34.20
N GLY A 90 15.12 -22.86 32.96
CA GLY A 90 15.39 -21.97 31.83
C GLY A 90 14.33 -20.88 31.74
N GLY A 91 14.73 -19.62 31.93
CA GLY A 91 13.91 -18.39 31.81
C GLY A 91 13.31 -18.12 30.44
N TYR A 92 12.67 -19.11 29.83
CA TYR A 92 11.92 -18.98 28.60
C TYR A 92 10.57 -18.33 28.94
N SER A 93 10.56 -16.98 28.96
CA SER A 93 9.31 -16.22 29.00
C SER A 93 8.75 -16.04 27.59
N TYR A 94 7.56 -16.62 27.35
CA TYR A 94 6.80 -16.48 26.10
C TYR A 94 6.06 -15.12 26.01
N THR A 95 5.85 -14.48 27.15
CA THR A 95 5.21 -13.16 27.29
C THR A 95 6.29 -12.08 27.36
N LEU A 96 6.21 -11.10 26.45
CA LEU A 96 7.13 -9.96 26.40
C LEU A 96 6.63 -8.80 27.28
N LEU A 97 5.31 -8.63 27.34
CA LEU A 97 4.62 -7.64 28.16
C LEU A 97 3.37 -8.33 28.72
N ASP A 98 3.36 -8.46 30.04
CA ASP A 98 2.17 -8.83 30.81
C ASP A 98 1.77 -7.58 31.60
N VAL A 99 0.68 -6.94 31.17
CA VAL A 99 0.17 -5.75 31.87
C VAL A 99 -0.92 -6.25 32.82
N PRO A 100 -0.68 -6.28 34.15
CA PRO A 100 -1.67 -6.76 35.09
C PRO A 100 -2.94 -5.89 35.01
N GLY A 101 -4.06 -6.48 34.61
CA GLY A 101 -5.38 -5.82 34.52
C GLY A 101 -5.96 -5.65 33.12
N LEU A 102 -5.20 -5.94 32.05
CA LEU A 102 -5.73 -5.98 30.68
C LEU A 102 -5.58 -7.40 30.09
N PRO A 103 -6.56 -7.92 29.33
CA PRO A 103 -6.43 -9.21 28.63
C PRO A 103 -5.43 -9.17 27.45
N LEU A 104 -4.53 -8.17 27.43
CA LEU A 104 -3.56 -7.92 26.39
C LEU A 104 -2.17 -8.36 26.87
N ALA A 105 -1.91 -9.66 26.77
CA ALA A 105 -0.55 -10.16 26.88
C ALA A 105 0.09 -10.12 25.49
N VAL A 106 1.22 -9.43 25.30
CA VAL A 106 1.93 -9.46 24.01
C VAL A 106 2.87 -10.65 24.00
N THR A 107 2.53 -11.69 23.24
CA THR A 107 3.39 -12.88 23.10
C THR A 107 4.53 -12.66 22.11
N ARG A 108 5.63 -13.42 22.22
CA ARG A 108 6.71 -13.45 21.20
C ARG A 108 6.18 -13.81 19.81
N ARG A 109 5.13 -14.63 19.74
CA ARG A 109 4.47 -15.00 18.49
C ARG A 109 3.68 -13.82 17.91
N GLY A 110 2.90 -13.12 18.74
CA GLY A 110 2.19 -11.91 18.36
C GLY A 110 3.13 -10.79 17.90
N ALA A 111 4.22 -10.56 18.62
CA ALA A 111 5.25 -9.59 18.23
C ALA A 111 5.89 -9.94 16.87
N ARG A 112 6.22 -11.21 16.62
CA ARG A 112 6.77 -11.63 15.31
C ARG A 112 5.76 -11.46 14.17
N LEU A 113 4.47 -11.75 14.41
CA LEU A 113 3.41 -11.55 13.44
C LEU A 113 3.20 -10.06 13.15
N ALA A 114 3.16 -9.23 14.18
CA ALA A 114 3.00 -7.79 14.09
C ALA A 114 4.14 -7.12 13.31
N VAL A 115 5.39 -7.49 13.61
CA VAL A 115 6.56 -7.00 12.86
C VAL A 115 6.51 -7.48 11.41
N ALA A 116 6.06 -8.72 11.16
CA ALA A 116 5.91 -9.25 9.81
C ALA A 116 4.88 -8.47 8.98
N SER A 117 3.67 -8.28 9.53
CA SER A 117 2.57 -7.61 8.83
C SER A 117 2.86 -6.13 8.61
N GLY A 118 3.44 -5.45 9.60
CA GLY A 118 3.90 -4.07 9.48
C GLY A 118 4.97 -3.91 8.40
N ALA A 119 6.07 -4.66 8.51
CA ALA A 119 7.18 -4.55 7.55
C ALA A 119 6.77 -4.89 6.10
N LEU A 120 5.88 -5.88 5.92
CA LEU A 120 5.33 -6.22 4.61
C LEU A 120 4.47 -5.08 4.06
N THR A 121 3.52 -4.58 4.86
CA THR A 121 2.66 -3.45 4.48
C THR A 121 3.50 -2.25 4.07
N PHE A 122 4.50 -1.88 4.87
CA PHE A 122 5.41 -0.80 4.54
C PHE A 122 6.13 -1.02 3.21
N THR A 123 6.73 -2.20 3.02
CA THR A 123 7.55 -2.51 1.83
C THR A 123 6.71 -2.49 0.56
N VAL A 124 5.51 -3.06 0.60
CA VAL A 124 4.60 -3.10 -0.56
C VAL A 124 4.13 -1.69 -0.90
N LEU A 125 3.60 -0.94 0.07
CA LEU A 125 3.07 0.39 -0.17
C LEU A 125 4.16 1.38 -0.59
N GLN A 126 5.28 1.42 0.14
CA GLN A 126 6.38 2.32 -0.18
C GLN A 126 7.07 1.92 -1.49
N GLY A 127 7.19 0.62 -1.77
CA GLY A 127 7.73 0.11 -3.02
C GLY A 127 6.89 0.50 -4.23
N ALA A 128 5.56 0.34 -4.12
CA ALA A 128 4.62 0.76 -5.16
C ALA A 128 4.66 2.28 -5.38
N ASN A 129 4.64 3.08 -4.30
CA ASN A 129 4.73 4.54 -4.39
C ASN A 129 6.04 5.00 -5.02
N LEU A 130 7.16 4.36 -4.68
CA LEU A 130 8.46 4.66 -5.27
C LEU A 130 8.49 4.31 -6.77
N TRP A 131 7.91 3.18 -7.16
CA TRP A 131 7.82 2.81 -8.58
C TRP A 131 6.95 3.77 -9.38
N LEU A 132 5.77 4.11 -8.85
CA LEU A 132 4.81 4.99 -9.53
C LEU A 132 5.33 6.43 -9.63
N SER A 133 6.05 6.92 -8.62
CA SER A 133 6.62 8.27 -8.63
C SER A 133 7.89 8.42 -9.49
N THR A 134 8.59 7.32 -9.78
CA THR A 134 9.86 7.35 -10.53
C THR A 134 9.76 6.78 -11.94
N THR A 135 8.56 6.42 -12.39
CA THR A 135 8.32 5.79 -13.70
C THR A 135 7.28 6.59 -14.48
N PRO A 136 7.60 7.07 -15.69
CA PRO A 136 6.63 7.77 -16.53
C PRO A 136 5.55 6.80 -17.06
N PRO A 137 4.35 7.29 -17.40
CA PRO A 137 3.22 6.44 -17.80
C PRO A 137 3.52 5.61 -19.05
N GLU A 138 4.33 6.11 -20.00
CA GLU A 138 4.74 5.36 -21.19
C GLU A 138 5.56 4.13 -20.83
N ALA A 139 6.48 4.26 -19.85
CA ALA A 139 7.27 3.14 -19.36
C ALA A 139 6.42 2.14 -18.56
N VAL A 140 5.36 2.61 -17.89
CA VAL A 140 4.37 1.73 -17.25
C VAL A 140 3.65 0.87 -18.30
N ALA A 141 3.13 1.46 -19.39
CA ALA A 141 2.51 0.69 -20.47
C ALA A 141 3.50 -0.30 -21.13
N ALA A 142 4.74 0.12 -21.38
CA ALA A 142 5.77 -0.78 -21.91
C ALA A 142 6.00 -2.00 -20.99
N SER A 143 5.99 -1.79 -19.67
CA SER A 143 6.12 -2.87 -18.71
C SER A 143 4.91 -3.81 -18.71
N ILE A 144 3.69 -3.27 -18.81
CA ILE A 144 2.45 -4.07 -18.93
C ILE A 144 2.48 -4.91 -20.21
N ARG A 145 2.91 -4.34 -21.34
CA ARG A 145 3.10 -5.09 -22.60
C ARG A 145 4.07 -6.26 -22.42
N TRP A 146 5.18 -6.04 -21.69
CA TRP A 146 6.14 -7.11 -21.39
C TRP A 146 5.53 -8.24 -20.56
N TYR A 147 4.71 -7.91 -19.54
CA TYR A 147 3.99 -8.91 -18.76
C TYR A 147 2.89 -9.64 -19.54
N LEU A 148 2.31 -9.00 -20.55
CA LEU A 148 1.32 -9.62 -21.45
C LEU A 148 1.97 -10.42 -22.59
N ALA A 149 3.28 -10.27 -22.85
CA ALA A 149 3.99 -10.99 -23.91
C ALA A 149 3.79 -12.53 -23.92
N PRO A 150 3.77 -13.27 -22.78
CA PRO A 150 3.51 -14.71 -22.80
C PRO A 150 2.09 -15.07 -23.28
N LEU A 151 1.11 -14.17 -23.15
CA LEU A 151 -0.26 -14.38 -23.64
C LEU A 151 -0.34 -14.41 -25.18
N ARG A 152 0.70 -13.93 -25.88
CA ARG A 152 0.83 -14.08 -27.35
C ARG A 152 0.82 -15.55 -27.77
N LEU A 153 1.30 -16.45 -26.90
CA LEU A 153 1.31 -17.88 -27.16
C LEU A 153 -0.11 -18.48 -27.25
N VAL A 154 -1.09 -17.84 -26.61
CA VAL A 154 -2.51 -18.25 -26.61
C VAL A 154 -3.30 -17.54 -27.72
N GLY A 155 -2.62 -16.78 -28.60
CA GLY A 155 -3.25 -16.06 -29.72
C GLY A 155 -3.89 -14.72 -29.35
N ALA A 156 -3.63 -14.17 -28.15
CA ALA A 156 -4.16 -12.87 -27.76
C ALA A 156 -3.46 -11.71 -28.52
N PRO A 157 -4.19 -10.65 -28.95
CA PRO A 157 -3.64 -9.52 -29.69
C PRO A 157 -2.92 -8.51 -28.76
N VAL A 158 -1.79 -8.93 -28.20
CA VAL A 158 -1.05 -8.14 -27.19
C VAL A 158 -0.56 -6.79 -27.73
N ASP A 159 -0.20 -6.72 -29.02
CA ASP A 159 0.30 -5.47 -29.62
C ASP A 159 -0.80 -4.41 -29.76
N GLU A 160 -2.01 -4.81 -30.14
CA GLU A 160 -3.18 -3.92 -30.20
C GLU A 160 -3.59 -3.45 -28.81
N MET A 161 -3.64 -4.37 -27.84
CA MET A 161 -3.93 -4.03 -26.43
C MET A 161 -2.89 -3.07 -25.84
N ALA A 162 -1.61 -3.24 -26.18
CA ALA A 162 -0.56 -2.36 -25.71
C ALA A 162 -0.62 -0.97 -26.37
N LEU A 163 -0.97 -0.91 -27.66
CA LEU A 163 -1.14 0.34 -28.39
C LEU A 163 -2.34 1.15 -27.88
N THR A 164 -3.48 0.50 -27.67
CA THR A 164 -4.67 1.14 -27.10
C THR A 164 -4.37 1.67 -25.69
N LEU A 165 -3.69 0.87 -24.86
CA LEU A 165 -3.26 1.31 -23.53
C LEU A 165 -2.31 2.53 -23.58
N LEU A 166 -1.32 2.53 -24.48
CA LEU A 166 -0.40 3.65 -24.65
C LEU A 166 -1.14 4.94 -25.04
N LEU A 167 -2.07 4.84 -25.99
CA LEU A 167 -2.88 5.98 -26.42
C LEU A 167 -3.77 6.47 -25.27
N SER A 168 -4.44 5.56 -24.55
CA SER A 168 -5.27 5.89 -23.40
C SER A 168 -4.48 6.58 -22.29
N LEU A 169 -3.27 6.13 -21.96
CA LEU A 169 -2.43 6.77 -20.94
C LEU A 169 -2.01 8.19 -21.34
N ARG A 170 -1.70 8.42 -22.62
CA ARG A 170 -1.41 9.78 -23.13
C ARG A 170 -2.64 10.67 -23.04
N PHE A 171 -3.81 10.14 -23.38
CA PHE A 171 -5.07 10.88 -23.24
C PHE A 171 -5.37 11.21 -21.78
N VAL A 172 -5.13 10.28 -20.84
CA VAL A 172 -5.28 10.55 -19.40
C VAL A 172 -4.36 11.69 -18.95
N ALA A 173 -3.10 11.72 -19.38
CA ALA A 173 -2.18 12.82 -19.06
C ALA A 173 -2.70 14.17 -19.60
N LEU A 174 -3.25 14.19 -20.82
CA LEU A 174 -3.89 15.38 -21.39
C LEU A 174 -5.11 15.83 -20.56
N VAL A 175 -5.99 14.89 -20.17
CA VAL A 175 -7.15 15.18 -19.32
C VAL A 175 -6.73 15.81 -18.00
N PHE A 176 -5.66 15.33 -17.38
CA PHE A 176 -5.14 15.92 -16.15
C PHE A 176 -4.62 17.34 -16.34
N GLU A 177 -3.94 17.61 -17.46
CA GLU A 177 -3.47 18.96 -17.78
C GLU A 177 -4.64 19.91 -18.01
N GLU A 178 -5.65 19.48 -18.75
CA GLU A 178 -6.85 20.28 -19.02
C GLU A 178 -7.67 20.53 -17.76
N ALA A 179 -7.87 19.49 -16.93
CA ALA A 179 -8.51 19.62 -15.63
C ALA A 179 -7.77 20.61 -14.73
N ARG A 180 -6.43 20.60 -14.75
CA ARG A 180 -5.62 21.56 -13.99
C ARG A 180 -5.78 22.98 -14.51
N ASN A 181 -5.78 23.19 -15.83
CA ASN A 181 -5.98 24.50 -16.44
C ASN A 181 -7.36 25.07 -16.10
N ILE A 182 -8.41 24.25 -16.18
CA ILE A 182 -9.77 24.64 -15.79
C ILE A 182 -9.82 24.93 -14.30
N ALA A 183 -9.22 24.10 -13.44
CA ALA A 183 -9.18 24.33 -12.00
C ALA A 183 -8.48 25.67 -11.67
N MET A 184 -7.35 25.97 -12.29
CA MET A 184 -6.66 27.24 -12.12
C MET A 184 -7.49 28.42 -12.64
N ALA A 185 -8.20 28.27 -13.74
CA ALA A 185 -9.10 29.29 -14.27
C ALA A 185 -10.30 29.55 -13.33
N VAL A 186 -10.85 28.52 -12.69
CA VAL A 186 -11.91 28.65 -11.68
C VAL A 186 -11.38 29.35 -10.43
N LEU A 187 -10.17 29.00 -9.97
CA LEU A 187 -9.53 29.66 -8.83
C LEU A 187 -9.24 31.15 -9.10
N ALA A 188 -8.81 31.48 -10.32
CA ALA A 188 -8.52 32.87 -10.72
C ALA A 188 -9.76 33.77 -10.75
N ARG A 189 -10.98 33.21 -10.85
CA ARG A 189 -12.23 33.98 -10.79
C ARG A 189 -12.55 34.52 -9.39
N GLY A 190 -11.80 34.11 -8.35
CA GLY A 190 -11.95 34.65 -7.01
C GLY A 190 -13.33 34.39 -6.39
N LEU A 191 -13.94 33.23 -6.69
CA LEU A 191 -15.27 32.86 -6.17
C LEU A 191 -15.24 32.76 -4.65
N ASP A 192 -16.19 33.44 -3.98
CA ASP A 192 -16.38 33.29 -2.55
C ASP A 192 -17.18 32.01 -2.24
N TRP A 193 -16.46 30.93 -1.94
CA TRP A 193 -17.03 29.61 -1.68
C TRP A 193 -18.00 29.57 -0.49
N ARG A 194 -17.89 30.53 0.44
CA ARG A 194 -18.81 30.61 1.59
C ARG A 194 -20.16 31.20 1.20
N ALA A 195 -20.17 32.14 0.25
CA ALA A 195 -21.40 32.76 -0.26
C ALA A 195 -22.12 31.90 -1.29
N LEU A 196 -21.39 31.06 -2.04
CA LEU A 196 -21.93 30.24 -3.15
C LEU A 196 -22.91 29.14 -2.72
N GLY A 197 -22.80 28.65 -1.48
CA GLY A 197 -23.55 27.49 -1.00
C GLY A 197 -23.30 26.22 -1.83
N THR A 198 -24.10 25.17 -1.59
CA THR A 198 -23.98 23.89 -2.30
C THR A 198 -24.47 23.98 -3.76
N ASN A 199 -25.51 24.77 -4.01
CA ASN A 199 -26.11 24.89 -5.34
C ASN A 199 -25.18 25.63 -6.32
N GLY A 200 -24.59 26.75 -5.90
CA GLY A 200 -23.63 27.47 -6.72
C GLY A 200 -22.33 26.68 -6.95
N ALA A 201 -21.89 25.88 -5.96
CA ALA A 201 -20.77 24.97 -6.14
C ALA A 201 -21.07 23.90 -7.22
N ALA A 202 -22.30 23.37 -7.25
CA ALA A 202 -22.72 22.43 -8.28
C ALA A 202 -22.76 23.07 -9.69
N GLU A 203 -23.21 24.32 -9.81
CA GLU A 203 -23.20 25.06 -11.08
C GLU A 203 -21.77 25.28 -11.61
N VAL A 204 -20.85 25.68 -10.73
CA VAL A 204 -19.43 25.86 -11.08
C VAL A 204 -18.79 24.53 -11.49
N ALA A 205 -19.06 23.46 -10.74
CA ALA A 205 -18.58 22.12 -11.07
C ALA A 205 -19.14 21.61 -12.39
N GLY A 206 -20.44 21.80 -12.64
CA GLY A 206 -21.10 21.44 -13.89
C GLY A 206 -20.53 22.19 -15.09
N GLY A 207 -20.30 23.50 -14.95
CA GLY A 207 -19.66 24.31 -15.99
C GLY A 207 -18.20 23.92 -16.24
N ALA A 208 -17.45 23.55 -15.20
CA ALA A 208 -16.09 23.03 -15.35
C ALA A 208 -16.08 21.67 -16.07
N LEU A 209 -17.03 20.79 -15.73
CA LEU A 209 -17.17 19.47 -16.34
C LEU A 209 -17.55 19.58 -17.82
N SER A 210 -18.50 20.46 -18.19
CA SER A 210 -18.87 20.65 -19.61
C SER A 210 -17.67 21.13 -20.42
N ARG A 211 -16.95 22.14 -19.91
CA ARG A 211 -15.74 22.66 -20.58
C ARG A 211 -14.68 21.59 -20.77
N LEU A 212 -14.47 20.75 -19.74
CA LEU A 212 -13.56 19.63 -19.82
C LEU A 212 -14.02 18.64 -20.89
N ALA A 213 -15.29 18.29 -20.95
CA ALA A 213 -15.83 17.41 -21.98
C ALA A 213 -15.62 18.00 -23.39
N ASP A 214 -16.00 19.27 -23.61
CA ASP A 214 -15.88 19.96 -24.90
C ASP A 214 -14.42 20.00 -25.37
N ASN A 215 -13.49 20.35 -24.48
CA ASN A 215 -12.05 20.40 -24.80
C ASN A 215 -11.48 19.00 -25.08
N LEU A 216 -11.95 17.97 -24.38
CA LEU A 216 -11.52 16.59 -24.62
C LEU A 216 -12.05 16.02 -25.93
N PHE A 217 -13.28 16.34 -26.33
CA PHE A 217 -13.84 15.95 -27.62
C PHE A 217 -13.09 16.65 -28.77
N ALA A 218 -12.81 17.94 -28.64
CA ALA A 218 -12.00 18.65 -29.62
C ALA A 218 -10.58 18.06 -29.73
N ALA A 219 -9.98 17.68 -28.60
CA ALA A 219 -8.67 17.05 -28.60
C ALA A 219 -8.66 15.64 -29.18
N SER A 220 -9.70 14.83 -28.96
CA SER A 220 -9.78 13.49 -29.54
C SER A 220 -9.96 13.55 -31.06
N GLU A 221 -10.70 14.53 -31.58
CA GLU A 221 -10.86 14.75 -33.02
C GLU A 221 -9.53 15.13 -33.68
N GLN A 222 -8.68 15.91 -33.01
CA GLN A 222 -7.33 16.26 -33.50
C GLN A 222 -6.34 15.08 -33.47
N VAL A 223 -6.45 14.19 -32.47
CA VAL A 223 -5.59 12.99 -32.37
C VAL A 223 -6.05 11.89 -33.34
N ALA A 224 -7.30 11.94 -33.81
CA ALA A 224 -7.86 11.01 -34.77
C ALA A 224 -7.55 11.35 -36.24
N GLN A 225 -7.13 12.59 -36.55
CA GLN A 225 -6.68 13.04 -37.87
C GLN A 225 -5.19 12.79 -38.10
#